data_AF-A0A924GV02-F1
#
_entry.id   AF-A0A924GV02-F1
#
_cell.length_a   1.000
_cell.length_b   1.000
_cell.length_c   1.000
_cell.angle_alpha   90.00
_cell.angle_beta   90.00
_cell.angle_gamma   90.00
#
_symmetry.space_group_name_H-M   'P 1'
#
loop_
_entity.id
_entity.type
_entity.pdbx_description
1 polymer ?
#
loop_
_entity_poly.entity_id
_entity_poly.type
_entity_poly.pdbx_seq_one_letter_code
_entity_poly.pdbx_strand_id
1 'polypeptide(L)'
;MNDQRRDFIKIPLATLLASAMAFGALPAVAQQQVTLLNVSYDPTRELYVDFNQAFAKYWKAKTGQDVSIKQSHGGSGKQARSIIDGPDADVATLALAGDTDALVKNGAWLSPGWQKKLPHNASPYTSTIVFAVRQGNPKGIKDWDDLIKPGVSVITP
;
A
#
# COMPACT_ATOMS: atom_id res chain seq x y z
N MET A 1 23.35 -4.50 2.74
CA MET A 1 22.13 -3.66 2.69
C MET A 1 22.16 -2.92 1.38
N ASN A 2 21.45 -3.40 0.36
CA ASN A 2 21.30 -2.64 -0.88
C ASN A 2 20.34 -1.50 -0.60
N ASP A 3 20.89 -0.30 -0.48
CA ASP A 3 20.13 0.94 -0.37
C ASP A 3 19.57 1.32 -1.75
N GLN A 4 18.71 0.44 -2.29
CA GLN A 4 17.96 0.65 -3.53
C GLN A 4 16.56 1.16 -3.17
N ARG A 5 16.45 2.08 -2.21
CA ARG A 5 15.21 2.86 -2.09
C ARG A 5 15.16 3.75 -3.33
N ARG A 6 14.14 3.57 -4.16
CA ARG A 6 13.87 4.51 -5.25
C ARG A 6 13.59 5.86 -4.63
N ASP A 7 14.54 6.79 -4.76
CA ASP A 7 14.48 8.12 -4.16
C ASP A 7 13.24 8.85 -4.66
N PHE A 8 12.22 8.96 -3.80
CA PHE A 8 10.93 9.54 -4.16
C PHE A 8 11.02 11.07 -4.38
N ILE A 9 12.08 11.71 -3.87
CA ILE A 9 12.35 13.15 -4.06
C ILE A 9 13.87 13.41 -3.90
N LYS A 10 14.57 13.82 -4.95
CA LYS A 10 15.75 14.70 -4.84
C LYS A 10 15.29 16.11 -5.22
N ILE A 11 14.91 16.93 -4.25
CA ILE A 11 15.02 18.38 -4.45
C ILE A 11 16.52 18.65 -4.35
N PRO A 12 17.21 19.06 -5.43
CA PRO A 12 18.57 19.53 -5.27
C PRO A 12 18.48 20.80 -4.42
N LEU A 13 18.75 20.70 -3.13
CA LEU A 13 18.90 21.84 -2.21
C LEU A 13 20.16 22.66 -2.53
N ALA A 14 20.78 22.43 -3.69
CA ALA A 14 22.07 22.96 -4.11
C ALA A 14 22.00 24.12 -5.12
N THR A 15 20.81 24.71 -5.36
CA THR A 15 20.67 25.89 -6.23
C THR A 15 19.98 27.07 -5.53
N LEU A 16 20.36 27.34 -4.28
CA LEU A 16 19.98 28.59 -3.58
C LEU A 16 21.14 29.59 -3.41
N LEU A 17 22.29 29.35 -4.05
CA LEU A 17 23.34 30.36 -4.20
C LEU A 17 23.70 30.52 -5.68
N ALA A 18 23.10 31.51 -6.35
CA ALA A 18 23.80 32.47 -7.20
C ALA A 18 22.82 33.35 -8.00
N SER A 19 22.99 34.66 -7.81
CA SER A 19 22.87 35.71 -8.83
C SER A 19 21.47 36.20 -9.21
N ALA A 20 21.16 37.36 -8.63
CA ALA A 20 20.28 38.36 -9.22
C ALA A 20 20.67 38.67 -10.68
N MET A 21 19.64 39.00 -11.48
CA MET A 21 19.71 39.56 -12.84
C MET A 21 19.90 38.59 -14.01
N ALA A 22 18.87 37.78 -14.29
CA ALA A 22 18.40 37.56 -15.67
C ALA A 22 16.99 36.95 -15.60
N PHE A 23 15.97 37.69 -16.07
CA PHE A 23 14.63 37.18 -16.32
C PHE A 23 14.67 36.31 -17.59
N GLY A 24 15.33 35.16 -17.52
CA GLY A 24 15.31 34.11 -18.53
C GLY A 24 14.62 32.91 -17.91
N ALA A 25 13.53 32.43 -18.53
CA ALA A 25 12.77 31.29 -18.05
C ALA A 25 13.72 30.12 -17.74
N LEU A 26 13.81 29.75 -16.45
CA LEU A 26 14.49 28.54 -16.05
C LEU A 26 13.83 27.38 -16.80
N PRO A 27 14.58 26.52 -17.51
CA PRO A 27 13.99 25.33 -18.10
C PRO A 27 13.39 24.54 -16.94
N ALA A 28 12.07 24.33 -16.97
CA ALA A 28 11.42 23.43 -16.05
C ALA A 28 12.09 22.07 -16.23
N VAL A 29 12.91 21.68 -15.25
CA VAL A 29 13.55 20.36 -15.26
C VAL A 29 12.40 19.36 -15.23
N ALA A 30 12.14 18.71 -16.36
CA ALA A 30 11.04 17.75 -16.47
C ALA A 30 11.33 16.61 -15.49
N GLN A 31 10.58 16.59 -14.39
CA GLN A 31 10.75 15.59 -13.34
C GLN A 31 10.35 14.23 -13.92
N GLN A 32 11.28 13.27 -13.91
CA GLN A 32 11.04 11.96 -14.51
C GLN A 32 9.83 11.28 -13.86
N GLN A 33 8.98 10.68 -14.69
CA GLN A 33 7.84 9.90 -14.22
C GLN A 33 8.31 8.76 -13.32
N VAL A 34 7.72 8.64 -12.14
CA VAL A 34 8.00 7.56 -11.19
C VAL A 34 6.94 6.49 -11.31
N THR A 35 7.36 5.22 -11.33
CA THR A 35 6.46 4.08 -11.23
C THR A 35 6.66 3.38 -9.90
N LEU A 36 5.58 3.22 -9.15
CA LEU A 36 5.51 2.47 -7.90
C LEU A 36 4.82 1.13 -8.09
N LEU A 37 5.18 0.14 -7.30
CA LEU A 37 4.40 -1.08 -7.09
C LEU A 37 3.85 -1.10 -5.65
N ASN A 38 2.52 -1.11 -5.52
CA ASN A 38 1.83 -1.44 -4.29
C ASN A 38 1.47 -2.94 -4.28
N VAL A 39 2.07 -3.70 -3.37
CA VAL A 39 1.67 -5.09 -3.11
C VAL A 39 0.67 -5.11 -1.95
N SER A 40 -0.58 -5.46 -2.25
CA SER A 40 -1.72 -5.35 -1.34
C SER A 40 -2.45 -6.68 -1.13
N TYR A 41 -3.33 -6.73 -0.13
CA TYR A 41 -4.20 -7.88 0.12
C TYR A 41 -5.43 -7.89 -0.81
N ASP A 42 -6.14 -9.02 -0.89
CA ASP A 42 -7.05 -9.32 -2.01
C ASP A 42 -8.25 -8.38 -2.22
N PRO A 43 -9.03 -7.99 -1.19
CA PRO A 43 -10.26 -7.19 -1.37
C PRO A 43 -10.02 -5.68 -1.54
N THR A 44 -8.78 -5.21 -1.67
CA THR A 44 -8.48 -3.77 -1.82
C THR A 44 -8.34 -3.32 -3.29
N ARG A 45 -8.71 -4.18 -4.25
CA ARG A 45 -8.54 -3.93 -5.70
C ARG A 45 -9.19 -2.63 -6.11
N GLU A 46 -10.48 -2.50 -5.85
CA GLU A 46 -11.27 -1.33 -6.24
C GLU A 46 -10.84 -0.08 -5.47
N LEU A 47 -10.54 -0.23 -4.16
CA LEU A 47 -10.00 0.85 -3.33
C LEU A 47 -8.75 1.47 -3.95
N TYR A 48 -7.77 0.64 -4.33
CA TYR A 48 -6.52 1.18 -4.86
C TYR A 48 -6.66 1.67 -6.29
N VAL A 49 -7.60 1.16 -7.11
CA VAL A 49 -7.90 1.75 -8.42
C VAL A 49 -8.26 3.23 -8.27
N ASP A 50 -9.20 3.53 -7.37
CA ASP A 50 -9.67 4.90 -7.15
C ASP A 50 -8.62 5.75 -6.41
N PHE A 51 -8.03 5.20 -5.34
CA PHE A 51 -7.04 5.90 -4.54
C PHE A 51 -5.78 6.25 -5.34
N ASN A 52 -5.29 5.35 -6.21
CA ASN A 52 -4.11 5.61 -7.01
C ASN A 52 -4.34 6.75 -8.02
N GLN A 53 -5.52 6.79 -8.65
CA GLN A 53 -5.87 7.90 -9.55
C GLN A 53 -5.94 9.23 -8.80
N ALA A 54 -6.53 9.23 -7.61
CA ALA A 54 -6.60 10.42 -6.75
C ALA A 54 -5.21 10.87 -6.31
N PHE A 55 -4.36 9.94 -5.87
CA PHE A 55 -2.99 10.22 -5.43
C PHE A 55 -2.12 10.76 -6.57
N ALA A 56 -2.19 10.17 -7.77
CA ALA A 56 -1.42 10.64 -8.93
C ALA A 56 -1.78 12.09 -9.30
N LYS A 57 -3.07 12.43 -9.32
CA LYS A 57 -3.55 13.80 -9.55
C LYS A 57 -3.06 14.75 -8.46
N TYR A 58 -3.23 14.35 -7.19
CA TYR A 58 -2.76 15.12 -6.05
C TYR A 58 -1.26 15.39 -6.11
N TRP A 59 -0.45 14.35 -6.41
CA TRP A 59 1.00 14.46 -6.46
C TRP A 59 1.44 15.40 -7.58
N LYS A 60 0.91 15.23 -8.79
CA LYS A 60 1.24 16.12 -9.92
C LYS A 60 0.86 17.58 -9.63
N ALA A 61 -0.30 17.83 -9.03
CA ALA A 61 -0.69 19.17 -8.64
C ALA A 61 0.23 19.76 -7.56
N LYS A 62 0.73 18.92 -6.64
CA LYS A 62 1.55 19.35 -5.51
C LYS A 62 3.03 19.54 -5.87
N THR A 63 3.57 18.70 -6.74
CA THR A 63 5.02 18.60 -6.98
C THR A 63 5.42 18.80 -8.43
N GLY A 64 4.46 18.75 -9.38
CA GLY A 64 4.73 18.75 -10.81
C GLY A 64 5.17 17.38 -11.37
N GLN A 65 5.37 16.37 -10.52
CA GLN A 65 5.86 15.06 -10.93
C GLN A 65 4.72 14.09 -11.29
N ASP A 66 4.87 13.37 -12.39
CA ASP A 66 3.99 12.26 -12.74
C ASP A 66 4.33 11.00 -11.93
N VAL A 67 3.32 10.37 -11.34
CA VAL A 67 3.43 9.08 -10.63
C VAL A 67 2.44 8.09 -11.23
N SER A 68 2.94 6.91 -11.60
CA SER A 68 2.15 5.73 -11.97
C SER A 68 2.25 4.68 -10.86
N ILE A 69 1.15 4.03 -10.50
CA ILE A 69 1.14 3.02 -9.44
C ILE A 69 0.56 1.72 -9.98
N LYS A 70 1.42 0.70 -10.09
CA LYS A 70 1.04 -0.69 -10.34
C LYS A 70 0.57 -1.34 -9.05
N GLN A 71 -0.28 -2.35 -9.17
CA GLN A 71 -0.87 -3.05 -8.03
C GLN A 71 -0.72 -4.57 -8.19
N SER A 72 -0.51 -5.27 -7.08
CA SER A 72 -0.62 -6.72 -6.97
C SER A 72 -1.57 -7.05 -5.82
N HIS A 73 -2.47 -8.02 -6.02
CA HIS A 73 -3.47 -8.43 -5.02
C HIS A 73 -3.52 -9.95 -4.85
N GLY A 74 -3.66 -10.38 -3.61
CA GLY A 74 -3.86 -11.79 -3.24
C GLY A 74 -3.92 -11.95 -1.72
N GLY A 75 -3.96 -13.20 -1.24
CA GLY A 75 -3.93 -13.47 0.20
C GLY A 75 -2.73 -12.83 0.90
N SER A 76 -2.97 -12.12 2.01
CA SER A 76 -1.98 -11.24 2.65
C SER A 76 -0.65 -11.94 2.98
N GLY A 77 -0.69 -13.12 3.60
CA GLY A 77 0.52 -13.91 3.86
C GLY A 77 1.24 -14.41 2.60
N LYS A 78 0.52 -14.68 1.50
CA LYS A 78 1.13 -15.03 0.20
C LYS A 78 1.84 -13.81 -0.40
N GLN A 79 1.22 -12.64 -0.30
CA GLN A 79 1.81 -11.39 -0.75
C GLN A 79 3.07 -11.04 0.06
N ALA A 80 3.03 -11.17 1.39
CA ALA A 80 4.20 -11.00 2.24
C ALA A 80 5.35 -11.94 1.83
N ARG A 81 5.07 -13.23 1.59
CA ARG A 81 6.08 -14.17 1.07
C ARG A 81 6.63 -13.75 -0.29
N SER A 82 5.78 -13.31 -1.22
CA SER A 82 6.25 -12.85 -2.53
C SER A 82 7.23 -11.67 -2.45
N ILE A 83 7.05 -10.76 -1.48
CA ILE A 83 7.96 -9.63 -1.21
C ILE A 83 9.26 -10.13 -0.57
N ILE A 84 9.18 -11.12 0.33
CA ILE A 84 10.37 -11.71 0.97
C ILE A 84 11.23 -12.42 -0.08
N ASP A 85 10.60 -13.20 -0.96
CA ASP A 85 11.25 -14.08 -1.92
C ASP A 85 11.75 -13.34 -3.18
N GLY A 86 11.24 -12.14 -3.49
CA GLY A 86 11.63 -11.36 -4.65
C GLY A 86 11.46 -9.85 -4.48
N PRO A 87 12.34 -9.02 -5.07
CA PRO A 87 12.17 -7.57 -5.00
C PRO A 87 11.24 -7.05 -6.11
N ASP A 88 10.30 -6.20 -5.71
CA ASP A 88 9.96 -4.93 -6.39
C ASP A 88 8.80 -4.17 -5.70
N ALA A 89 8.37 -4.55 -4.49
CA ALA A 89 7.37 -3.76 -3.77
C ALA A 89 7.99 -2.47 -3.22
N ASP A 90 7.49 -1.32 -3.67
CA ASP A 90 7.84 -0.03 -3.10
C ASP A 90 6.99 0.26 -1.85
N VAL A 91 5.74 -0.21 -1.85
CA VAL A 91 4.80 -0.11 -0.73
C VAL A 91 4.10 -1.44 -0.53
N ALA A 92 3.98 -1.86 0.73
CA ALA A 92 3.19 -3.02 1.13
C ALA A 92 1.98 -2.55 1.94
N THR A 93 0.78 -2.91 1.51
CA THR A 93 -0.48 -2.58 2.20
C THR A 93 -1.21 -3.89 2.53
N LEU A 94 -0.79 -4.52 3.63
CA LEU A 94 -1.18 -5.88 4.01
C LEU A 94 -2.33 -5.89 5.03
N ALA A 95 -2.98 -7.06 5.20
CA ALA A 95 -4.20 -7.17 5.98
C ALA A 95 -3.99 -7.05 7.50
N LEU A 96 -2.81 -7.44 8.00
CA LEU A 96 -2.53 -7.50 9.43
C LEU A 96 -1.04 -7.32 9.74
N ALA A 97 -0.75 -6.87 10.96
CA ALA A 97 0.61 -6.53 11.40
C ALA A 97 1.59 -7.71 11.33
N GLY A 98 1.12 -8.94 11.58
CA GLY A 98 1.95 -10.15 11.54
C GLY A 98 2.60 -10.41 10.18
N ASP A 99 1.91 -10.10 9.08
CA ASP A 99 2.44 -10.26 7.72
C ASP A 99 3.49 -9.18 7.41
N THR A 100 3.27 -7.94 7.89
CA THR A 100 4.27 -6.87 7.77
C THR A 100 5.50 -7.13 8.66
N ASP A 101 5.31 -7.70 9.86
CA ASP A 101 6.40 -8.14 10.72
C ASP A 101 7.24 -9.24 10.07
N ALA A 102 6.65 -10.10 9.23
CA ALA A 102 7.39 -11.08 8.45
C ALA A 102 8.36 -10.40 7.45
N LEU A 103 7.99 -9.23 6.89
CA LEU A 103 8.90 -8.45 6.03
C LEU A 103 10.11 -7.91 6.79
N VAL A 104 9.97 -7.62 8.09
CA VAL A 104 11.08 -7.23 8.97
C VAL A 104 11.95 -8.45 9.27
N LYS A 105 11.34 -9.53 9.77
CA LYS A 105 12.05 -10.70 10.33
C LYS A 105 12.72 -11.56 9.26
N ASN A 106 12.07 -11.74 8.12
CA ASN A 106 12.47 -12.72 7.11
C ASN A 106 13.04 -12.07 5.84
N GLY A 107 12.66 -10.81 5.54
CA GLY A 107 13.15 -10.09 4.36
C GLY A 107 14.12 -8.94 4.66
N ALA A 108 14.19 -8.47 5.91
CA ALA A 108 14.93 -7.26 6.30
C ALA A 108 14.59 -6.00 5.47
N TRP A 109 13.38 -5.97 4.89
CA TRP A 109 12.92 -4.88 4.01
C TRP A 109 12.48 -3.63 4.78
N LEU A 110 12.06 -3.83 6.03
CA LEU A 110 11.59 -2.79 6.93
C LEU A 110 12.43 -2.76 8.20
N SER A 111 12.72 -1.55 8.70
CA SER A 111 13.36 -1.39 10.01
C SER A 111 12.42 -1.89 11.12
N PRO A 112 12.95 -2.45 12.22
CA PRO A 112 12.17 -2.67 13.44
C PRO A 112 11.44 -1.40 13.87
N GLY A 113 10.25 -1.56 14.47
CA GLY A 113 9.41 -0.42 14.89
C GLY A 113 8.65 0.27 13.74
N TRP A 114 8.55 -0.35 12.56
CA TRP A 114 7.78 0.16 11.42
C TRP A 114 6.37 0.63 11.80
N GLN A 115 5.71 -0.09 12.70
CA GLN A 115 4.32 0.16 13.09
C GLN A 115 4.12 1.52 13.76
N LYS A 116 5.19 2.10 14.32
CA LYS A 116 5.17 3.43 14.96
C LYS A 116 5.48 4.58 13.99
N LYS A 117 5.87 4.28 12.73
CA LYS A 117 6.25 5.30 11.75
C LYS A 117 5.07 6.08 11.19
N LEU A 118 3.85 5.56 11.33
CA LEU A 118 2.60 6.21 10.93
C LEU A 118 1.58 6.15 12.08
N PRO A 119 0.63 7.10 12.16
CA PRO A 119 -0.43 7.08 13.15
C PRO A 119 -1.23 5.78 13.17
N HIS A 120 -1.93 5.55 14.28
CA HIS A 120 -2.87 4.42 14.44
C HIS A 120 -2.24 3.05 14.11
N ASN A 121 -1.03 2.82 14.60
CA ASN A 121 -0.28 1.58 14.34
C ASN A 121 -0.09 1.30 12.84
N ALA A 122 0.17 2.36 12.06
CA ALA A 122 0.26 2.32 10.60
C ALA A 122 -0.96 1.71 9.91
N SER A 123 -2.15 1.85 10.51
CA SER A 123 -3.43 1.37 9.99
C SER A 123 -4.34 2.57 9.70
N PRO A 124 -4.38 3.08 8.45
CA PRO A 124 -5.14 4.29 8.11
C PRO A 124 -6.67 4.08 8.11
N TYR A 125 -7.12 2.83 8.16
CA TYR A 125 -8.53 2.45 8.28
C TYR A 125 -8.64 1.14 9.06
N THR A 126 -9.86 0.80 9.48
CA THR A 126 -10.19 -0.48 10.11
C THR A 126 -11.37 -1.12 9.40
N SER A 127 -11.56 -2.41 9.64
CA SER A 127 -12.74 -3.17 9.23
C SER A 127 -13.13 -4.13 10.35
N THR A 128 -14.14 -4.96 10.12
CA THR A 128 -14.56 -5.99 11.07
C THR A 128 -15.02 -7.23 10.32
N ILE A 129 -15.11 -8.35 11.04
CA ILE A 129 -15.63 -9.61 10.50
C ILE A 129 -17.14 -9.64 10.70
N VAL A 130 -17.86 -9.94 9.62
CA VAL A 130 -19.32 -10.09 9.61
C VAL A 130 -19.70 -11.36 8.85
N PHE A 131 -20.94 -11.81 9.03
CA PHE A 131 -21.49 -12.89 8.21
C PHE A 131 -22.20 -12.31 6.99
N ALA A 132 -21.72 -12.68 5.81
CA ALA A 132 -22.48 -12.51 4.57
C ALA A 132 -23.26 -13.81 4.30
N VAL A 133 -24.59 -13.72 4.30
CA VAL A 133 -25.49 -14.87 4.06
C VAL A 133 -26.24 -14.70 2.75
N ARG A 134 -26.73 -15.82 2.19
CA ARG A 134 -27.62 -15.80 1.02
C ARG A 134 -28.94 -15.10 1.36
N GLN A 135 -29.61 -14.57 0.34
CA GLN A 135 -30.90 -13.88 0.47
C GLN A 135 -31.90 -14.70 1.30
N GLY A 136 -32.58 -14.02 2.22
CA GLY A 136 -33.56 -14.63 3.13
C GLY A 136 -32.95 -15.36 4.33
N ASN A 137 -31.62 -15.46 4.44
CA ASN A 137 -30.92 -16.17 5.50
C ASN A 137 -31.48 -17.59 5.73
N PRO A 138 -31.42 -18.49 4.73
CA PRO A 138 -32.14 -19.77 4.75
C PRO A 138 -31.65 -20.73 5.84
N LYS A 139 -30.46 -20.49 6.40
CA LYS A 139 -29.88 -21.27 7.50
C LYS A 139 -30.07 -20.60 8.87
N GLY A 140 -30.71 -19.44 8.92
CA GLY A 140 -30.98 -18.71 10.14
C GLY A 140 -29.73 -18.32 10.93
N ILE A 141 -28.62 -18.02 10.24
CA ILE A 141 -27.34 -17.66 10.88
C ILE A 141 -27.47 -16.27 11.50
N LYS A 142 -27.19 -16.16 12.79
CA LYS A 142 -27.26 -14.93 13.58
C LYS A 142 -26.00 -14.72 14.41
N ASP A 143 -25.36 -15.79 14.85
CA ASP A 143 -24.17 -15.73 15.71
C ASP A 143 -23.18 -16.87 15.44
N TRP A 144 -22.02 -16.83 16.08
CA TRP A 144 -20.91 -17.76 15.90
C TRP A 144 -21.29 -19.22 16.15
N ASP A 145 -22.17 -19.48 17.13
CA ASP A 145 -22.65 -20.84 17.44
C ASP A 145 -23.47 -21.45 16.29
N ASP A 146 -24.00 -20.64 15.38
CA ASP A 146 -24.72 -21.14 14.21
C ASP A 146 -23.78 -21.75 13.16
N LEU A 147 -22.51 -21.36 13.16
CA LEU A 147 -21.54 -21.79 12.15
C LEU A 147 -21.17 -23.28 12.27
N ILE A 148 -21.35 -23.88 13.44
CA ILE A 148 -21.03 -25.29 13.73
C ILE A 148 -22.22 -26.23 13.55
N LYS A 149 -23.41 -25.70 13.21
CA LYS A 149 -24.62 -26.51 13.06
C LYS A 149 -24.50 -27.50 11.89
N PRO A 150 -25.04 -28.72 12.02
CA PRO A 150 -25.08 -29.68 10.91
C PRO A 150 -25.72 -29.07 9.65
N GLY A 151 -25.10 -29.27 8.49
CA GLY A 151 -25.61 -28.76 7.22
C GLY A 151 -25.39 -27.27 6.97
N VAL A 152 -24.58 -26.60 7.80
CA VAL A 152 -23.97 -25.29 7.52
C VAL A 152 -22.60 -25.52 6.88
N SER A 153 -22.30 -24.80 5.80
CA SER A 153 -20.99 -24.80 5.15
C SER A 153 -20.43 -23.38 5.19
N VAL A 154 -19.30 -23.22 5.86
CA VAL A 154 -18.62 -21.94 6.06
C VAL A 154 -17.53 -21.79 4.99
N ILE A 155 -17.45 -20.59 4.40
CA ILE A 155 -16.36 -20.20 3.53
C ILE A 155 -15.58 -19.10 4.25
N THR A 156 -14.29 -19.32 4.44
CA THR A 156 -13.36 -18.31 4.98
C THR A 156 -12.43 -17.84 3.87
N PRO A 157 -12.01 -16.56 3.88
CA PRO A 157 -11.01 -16.04 2.94
C PRO A 157 -9.66 -16.77 3.00
#